data_AF-A0A2N5RZD7-F1
#
_entry.id   AF-A0A2N5RZD7-F1
#
_cell.length_a   1.000
_cell.length_b   1.000
_cell.length_c   1.000
_cell.angle_alpha   90.00
_cell.angle_beta   90.00
_cell.angle_gamma   90.00
#
_symmetry.space_group_name_H-M   'P 1'
#
loop_
_entity.id
_entity.type
_entity.pdbx_description
1 polymer ?
#
loop_
_entity_poly.entity_id
_entity_poly.type
_entity_poly.pdbx_seq_one_letter_code
_entity_poly.pdbx_strand_id
1 'polypeptide(L)'
;VNKRTDQYGGSFENRSRIVFEIINAVKKKVTDPKFILSIKYNSHDFIEGGFTKEDSQEMAKQLEVAGVELIELSGGTYELMPLEEKKESTLKREGFFIEFADMIRPHLSGTSVLAVTGGFRTLEGMSSALSSKDRTCDMVGLARPLVFEPHFVADVLSGKTKQAKRLAFDSMLLPVAYHVLALIGRQQAVPNLGDESTAKEIVQLILAR
;
A
#
# COMPACT_ATOMS: atom_id res chain seq x y z
N VAL A 1 18.06 8.57 -4.80
CA VAL A 1 18.83 8.68 -3.53
C VAL A 1 19.10 10.14 -3.18
N ASN A 2 18.92 10.53 -1.91
CA ASN A 2 19.19 11.89 -1.43
C ASN A 2 20.70 12.15 -1.30
N LYS A 3 21.23 13.10 -2.09
CA LYS A 3 22.66 13.47 -2.16
C LYS A 3 23.02 14.75 -1.39
N ARG A 4 22.13 15.24 -0.53
CA ARG A 4 22.38 16.46 0.24
C ARG A 4 23.50 16.23 1.27
N THR A 5 24.26 17.28 1.55
CA THR A 5 25.35 17.30 2.55
C THR A 5 25.02 18.18 3.75
N ASP A 6 23.83 18.78 3.77
CA ASP A 6 23.35 19.56 4.90
C ASP A 6 22.61 18.68 5.93
N GLN A 7 21.94 19.32 6.90
CA GLN A 7 21.21 18.64 7.97
C GLN A 7 20.03 17.76 7.49
N TYR A 8 19.72 17.74 6.19
CA TYR A 8 18.67 16.90 5.59
C TYR A 8 19.23 15.77 4.70
N GLY A 9 20.55 15.52 4.73
CA GLY A 9 21.19 14.45 3.98
C GLY A 9 22.27 13.72 4.79
N GLY A 10 22.88 12.69 4.18
CA GLY A 10 23.84 11.83 4.86
C GLY A 10 23.15 10.76 5.70
N SER A 11 23.21 10.86 7.04
CA SER A 11 22.70 9.84 7.97
C SER A 11 21.19 9.62 7.89
N PHE A 12 20.70 8.50 8.42
CA PHE A 12 19.27 8.22 8.48
C PHE A 12 18.50 9.34 9.18
N GLU A 13 19.00 9.82 10.32
CA GLU A 13 18.38 10.87 11.14
C GLU A 13 18.22 12.18 10.36
N ASN A 14 19.22 12.55 9.57
CA ASN A 14 19.13 13.73 8.72
C ASN A 14 18.14 13.52 7.56
N ARG A 15 18.17 12.35 6.91
CA ARG A 15 17.25 12.04 5.80
C ARG A 15 15.79 11.97 6.26
N SER A 16 15.54 11.46 7.47
CA SER A 16 14.20 11.32 8.06
C SER A 16 13.71 12.60 8.74
N ARG A 17 14.60 13.58 9.00
CA ARG A 17 14.28 14.87 9.67
C ARG A 17 13.01 15.52 9.14
N ILE A 18 12.89 15.63 7.81
CA ILE A 18 11.74 16.27 7.16
C ILE A 18 10.41 15.58 7.53
N VAL A 19 10.40 14.25 7.66
CA VAL A 19 9.21 13.49 8.05
C VAL A 19 8.76 13.88 9.46
N PHE A 20 9.70 13.93 10.41
CA PHE A 20 9.39 14.27 11.80
C PHE A 20 9.05 15.75 11.99
N GLU A 21 9.66 16.66 11.21
CA GLU A 21 9.25 18.06 11.20
C GLU A 21 7.81 18.23 10.70
N ILE A 22 7.41 17.50 9.66
CA ILE A 22 6.03 17.47 9.17
C ILE A 22 5.08 16.91 10.24
N ILE A 23 5.40 15.77 10.84
CA ILE A 23 4.60 15.17 11.94
C ILE A 23 4.41 16.18 13.07
N ASN A 24 5.50 16.81 13.52
CA ASN A 24 5.46 17.81 14.58
C ASN A 24 4.62 19.05 14.19
N ALA A 25 4.72 19.51 12.94
CA ALA A 25 3.93 20.63 12.46
C ALA A 25 2.43 20.31 12.40
N VAL A 26 2.07 19.10 11.94
CA VAL A 26 0.67 18.63 11.91
C VAL A 26 0.12 18.54 13.33
N LYS A 27 0.83 17.89 14.25
CA LYS A 27 0.39 17.74 15.66
C LYS A 27 0.27 19.08 16.38
N LYS A 28 1.13 20.05 16.08
CA LYS A 28 1.00 21.43 16.61
C LYS A 28 -0.24 22.14 16.08
N LYS A 29 -0.64 21.87 14.84
CA LYS A 29 -1.76 22.54 14.17
C LYS A 29 -3.10 21.89 14.50
N VAL A 30 -3.13 20.58 14.65
CA VAL A 30 -4.34 19.79 14.88
C VAL A 30 -4.29 19.23 16.30
N THR A 31 -4.99 19.91 17.21
CA THR A 31 -5.02 19.56 18.63
C THR A 31 -6.18 18.65 19.01
N ASP A 32 -7.06 18.30 18.07
CA ASP A 32 -8.17 17.38 18.32
C ASP A 32 -7.61 15.96 18.54
N PRO A 33 -7.79 15.36 19.73
CA PRO A 33 -7.29 14.01 20.01
C PRO A 33 -7.99 12.92 19.18
N LYS A 34 -9.08 13.23 18.47
CA LYS A 34 -9.74 12.30 17.53
C LYS A 34 -9.08 12.29 16.16
N PHE A 35 -8.18 13.22 15.87
CA PHE A 35 -7.46 13.24 14.61
C PHE A 35 -6.42 12.13 14.58
N ILE A 36 -6.55 11.21 13.62
CA ILE A 36 -5.61 10.12 13.39
C ILE A 36 -4.52 10.59 12.44
N LEU A 37 -3.27 10.57 12.88
CA LEU A 37 -2.12 10.79 12.02
C LEU A 37 -1.65 9.44 11.48
N SER A 38 -1.72 9.30 10.16
CA SER A 38 -1.21 8.12 9.46
C SER A 38 0.00 8.45 8.61
N ILE A 39 0.88 7.47 8.44
CA ILE A 39 1.98 7.54 7.49
C ILE A 39 2.08 6.24 6.70
N LYS A 40 2.31 6.40 5.40
CA LYS A 40 2.61 5.29 4.50
C LYS A 40 4.01 5.47 3.94
N TYR A 41 4.86 4.48 4.11
CA TYR A 41 6.25 4.55 3.65
C TYR A 41 6.71 3.23 3.04
N ASN A 42 7.81 3.30 2.29
CA ASN A 42 8.43 2.12 1.68
C ASN A 42 9.25 1.35 2.71
N SER A 43 9.03 0.04 2.82
CA SER A 43 9.85 -0.85 3.65
C SER A 43 11.23 -1.14 3.06
N HIS A 44 11.38 -0.97 1.74
CA HIS A 44 12.65 -1.03 1.03
C HIS A 44 12.51 -0.44 -0.38
N ASP A 45 13.51 0.34 -0.81
CA ASP A 45 13.55 0.92 -2.17
C ASP A 45 14.18 0.00 -3.23
N PHE A 46 14.90 -1.05 -2.84
CA PHE A 46 15.62 -1.95 -3.76
C PHE A 46 16.64 -1.25 -4.69
N ILE A 47 17.18 -0.10 -4.26
CA ILE A 47 18.27 0.61 -4.94
C ILE A 47 19.47 0.76 -4.03
N GLU A 48 20.66 0.77 -4.63
CA GLU A 48 21.89 1.09 -3.91
C GLU A 48 21.81 2.50 -3.31
N GLY A 49 22.13 2.61 -2.02
CA GLY A 49 21.99 3.85 -1.25
C GLY A 49 20.55 4.30 -1.01
N GLY A 50 19.55 3.48 -1.34
CA GLY A 50 18.14 3.72 -1.04
C GLY A 50 17.76 3.42 0.40
N PHE A 51 16.47 3.54 0.70
CA PHE A 51 15.92 3.19 2.01
C PHE A 51 16.04 1.68 2.26
N THR A 52 16.72 1.30 3.35
CA THR A 52 17.01 -0.09 3.69
C THR A 52 15.97 -0.71 4.64
N LYS A 53 16.14 -2.01 4.92
CA LYS A 53 15.31 -2.72 5.90
C LYS A 53 15.54 -2.21 7.32
N GLU A 54 16.78 -1.91 7.64
CA GLU A 54 17.21 -1.38 8.94
C GLU A 54 16.69 0.05 9.12
N ASP A 55 16.77 0.88 8.06
CA ASP A 55 16.12 2.20 8.04
C ASP A 55 14.60 2.07 8.29
N SER A 56 13.96 1.05 7.70
CA SER A 56 12.52 0.80 7.91
C SER A 56 12.18 0.41 9.35
N GLN A 57 13.01 -0.40 10.01
CA GLN A 57 12.82 -0.76 11.42
C GLN A 57 12.96 0.47 12.32
N GLU A 58 14.02 1.27 12.14
CA GLU A 58 14.25 2.46 12.94
C GLU A 58 13.17 3.52 12.69
N MET A 59 12.73 3.69 11.43
CA MET A 59 11.61 4.56 11.09
C MET A 59 10.33 4.13 11.81
N ALA A 60 9.94 2.85 11.75
CA ALA A 60 8.73 2.36 12.41
C ALA A 60 8.72 2.67 13.90
N LYS A 61 9.85 2.43 14.58
CA LYS A 61 10.04 2.73 16.00
C LYS A 61 9.92 4.23 16.29
N GLN A 62 10.60 5.07 15.51
CA GLN A 62 10.57 6.52 15.71
C GLN A 62 9.20 7.12 15.42
N LEU A 63 8.45 6.58 14.44
CA LEU A 63 7.08 6.99 14.15
C LEU A 63 6.13 6.66 15.31
N GLU A 64 6.23 5.46 15.89
CA GLU A 64 5.43 5.08 17.06
C GLU A 64 5.74 5.99 18.26
N VAL A 65 7.02 6.25 18.54
CA VAL A 65 7.44 7.21 19.58
C VAL A 65 6.94 8.63 19.32
N ALA A 66 6.92 9.05 18.06
CA ALA A 66 6.36 10.34 17.65
C ALA A 66 4.83 10.40 17.78
N GLY A 67 4.18 9.28 18.11
CA GLY A 67 2.73 9.14 18.27
C GLY A 67 2.01 9.28 16.94
N VAL A 68 2.46 8.51 15.93
CA VAL A 68 1.70 8.22 14.71
C VAL A 68 0.81 7.03 14.99
N GLU A 69 -0.50 7.15 14.77
CA GLU A 69 -1.45 6.11 15.16
C GLU A 69 -1.60 4.98 14.11
N LEU A 70 -1.30 5.26 12.84
CA LEU A 70 -1.40 4.29 11.75
C LEU A 70 -0.13 4.31 10.88
N ILE A 71 0.57 3.19 10.85
CA ILE A 71 1.76 2.98 10.02
C ILE A 71 1.40 1.98 8.92
N GLU A 72 1.44 2.40 7.65
CA GLU A 72 1.19 1.53 6.50
C GLU A 72 2.48 1.24 5.72
N LEU A 73 2.75 -0.04 5.51
CA LEU A 73 3.91 -0.49 4.73
C LEU A 73 3.58 -0.63 3.24
N SER A 74 4.45 -0.07 2.40
CA SER A 74 4.54 -0.39 0.98
C SER A 74 5.98 -0.68 0.56
N GLY A 75 6.27 -0.74 -0.73
CA GLY A 75 7.63 -0.96 -1.21
C GLY A 75 7.72 -0.92 -2.72
N GLY A 76 8.97 -0.88 -3.20
CA GLY A 76 9.29 -0.65 -4.59
C GLY A 76 9.31 0.83 -4.96
N THR A 77 9.84 1.13 -6.14
CA THR A 77 9.89 2.48 -6.69
C THR A 77 9.13 2.49 -8.02
N TYR A 78 8.60 3.65 -8.41
CA TYR A 78 7.98 3.79 -9.74
C TYR A 78 9.01 3.59 -10.88
N GLU A 79 10.28 3.93 -10.62
CA GLU A 79 11.38 3.85 -11.57
C GLU A 79 11.88 2.42 -11.80
N LEU A 80 11.70 1.53 -10.82
CA LEU A 80 12.12 0.12 -10.88
C LEU A 80 10.97 -0.84 -10.62
N MET A 81 9.73 -0.41 -10.82
CA MET A 81 8.61 -1.34 -10.85
C MET A 81 8.94 -2.38 -11.93
N PRO A 82 9.11 -3.68 -11.60
CA PRO A 82 9.28 -4.69 -12.60
C PRO A 82 7.94 -4.77 -13.32
N LEU A 83 7.82 -4.05 -14.44
CA LEU A 83 6.74 -4.20 -15.38
C LEU A 83 6.83 -5.55 -16.09
N GLU A 84 8.00 -6.23 -16.04
CA GLU A 84 8.24 -7.33 -16.96
C GLU A 84 8.45 -8.72 -16.33
N GLU A 85 8.96 -8.87 -15.10
CA GLU A 85 9.10 -10.24 -14.53
C GLU A 85 8.88 -10.27 -13.02
N LYS A 86 7.62 -10.43 -12.59
CA LYS A 86 7.33 -10.88 -11.24
C LYS A 86 7.37 -12.41 -11.24
N LYS A 87 8.16 -13.01 -10.33
CA LYS A 87 8.15 -14.45 -10.12
C LYS A 87 6.70 -14.92 -9.95
N GLU A 88 6.35 -16.05 -10.56
CA GLU A 88 4.99 -16.59 -10.49
C GLU A 88 4.51 -16.79 -9.04
N SER A 89 5.44 -17.12 -8.13
CA SER A 89 5.19 -17.19 -6.68
C SER A 89 4.84 -15.82 -6.06
N THR A 90 5.41 -14.72 -6.55
CA THR A 90 5.09 -13.35 -6.14
C THR A 90 3.76 -12.86 -6.72
N LEU A 91 3.38 -13.34 -7.90
CA LEU A 91 2.05 -13.10 -8.47
C LEU A 91 0.95 -13.91 -7.76
N LYS A 92 1.29 -15.13 -7.31
CA LYS A 92 0.39 -16.03 -6.56
C LYS A 92 0.27 -15.67 -5.07
N ARG A 93 1.31 -15.08 -4.45
CA ARG A 93 1.26 -14.64 -3.04
C ARG A 93 0.58 -13.28 -2.92
N GLU A 94 -0.51 -13.23 -2.16
CA GLU A 94 -1.04 -11.98 -1.60
C GLU A 94 -0.14 -11.47 -0.47
N GLY A 95 -0.25 -10.17 -0.15
CA GLY A 95 0.47 -9.58 0.97
C GLY A 95 1.97 -9.43 0.70
N PHE A 96 2.32 -8.69 -0.37
CA PHE A 96 3.72 -8.49 -0.80
C PHE A 96 4.66 -7.97 0.31
N PHE A 97 4.11 -7.30 1.33
CA PHE A 97 4.87 -6.68 2.40
C PHE A 97 4.72 -7.38 3.75
N ILE A 98 4.13 -8.58 3.80
CA ILE A 98 3.97 -9.38 5.03
C ILE A 98 5.33 -9.62 5.70
N GLU A 99 6.33 -10.08 4.95
CA GLU A 99 7.66 -10.38 5.52
C GLU A 99 8.34 -9.13 6.11
N PHE A 100 8.05 -7.94 5.57
CA PHE A 100 8.55 -6.68 6.14
C PHE A 100 7.78 -6.30 7.42
N ALA A 101 6.48 -6.56 7.46
CA ALA A 101 5.66 -6.34 8.62
C ALA A 101 6.11 -7.22 9.80
N ASP A 102 6.33 -8.51 9.54
CA ASP A 102 6.87 -9.47 10.52
C ASP A 102 8.24 -9.06 11.04
N MET A 103 9.07 -8.44 10.18
CA MET A 103 10.39 -7.95 10.56
C MET A 103 10.35 -6.70 11.44
N ILE A 104 9.37 -5.79 11.24
CA ILE A 104 9.27 -4.56 12.07
C ILE A 104 8.46 -4.76 13.34
N ARG A 105 7.52 -5.71 13.36
CA ARG A 105 6.58 -5.91 14.47
C ARG A 105 7.26 -6.12 15.83
N PRO A 106 8.35 -6.91 15.95
CA PRO A 106 9.08 -7.07 17.21
C PRO A 106 9.70 -5.77 17.77
N HIS A 107 9.84 -4.73 16.94
CA HIS A 107 10.41 -3.44 17.34
C HIS A 107 9.36 -2.42 17.76
N LEU A 108 8.07 -2.75 17.65
CA LEU A 108 6.95 -1.91 18.04
C LEU A 108 6.42 -2.32 19.42
N SER A 109 6.06 -1.33 20.22
CA SER A 109 5.31 -1.49 21.47
C SER A 109 3.85 -1.89 21.24
N GLY A 110 3.32 -1.64 20.04
CA GLY A 110 1.97 -2.00 19.64
C GLY A 110 0.92 -0.92 19.93
N THR A 111 1.37 0.31 20.18
CA THR A 111 0.50 1.49 20.30
C THR A 111 0.06 2.01 18.94
N SER A 112 0.89 1.85 17.91
CA SER A 112 0.52 2.10 16.51
C SER A 112 -0.22 0.91 15.91
N VAL A 113 -1.24 1.19 15.09
CA VAL A 113 -1.85 0.22 14.17
C VAL A 113 -0.89 0.00 13.01
N LEU A 114 -0.51 -1.26 12.75
CA LEU A 114 0.31 -1.63 11.61
C LEU A 114 -0.56 -2.12 10.45
N ALA A 115 -0.60 -1.38 9.35
CA ALA A 115 -1.29 -1.75 8.12
C ALA A 115 -0.34 -2.34 7.07
N VAL A 116 -0.79 -3.37 6.38
CA VAL A 116 -0.07 -4.00 5.28
C VAL A 116 -0.93 -4.00 4.03
N THR A 117 -0.37 -3.51 2.92
CA THR A 117 -0.98 -3.66 1.59
C THR A 117 -0.17 -4.67 0.75
N GLY A 118 -0.45 -4.75 -0.55
CA GLY A 118 0.32 -5.56 -1.47
C GLY A 118 -0.47 -6.73 -2.04
N GLY A 119 -1.49 -6.42 -2.84
CA GLY A 119 -2.10 -7.43 -3.72
C GLY A 119 -3.11 -8.38 -3.08
N PHE A 120 -3.58 -8.07 -1.88
CA PHE A 120 -4.71 -8.76 -1.28
C PHE A 120 -5.95 -8.74 -2.20
N ARG A 121 -6.55 -9.92 -2.37
CA ARG A 121 -7.68 -10.18 -3.26
C ARG A 121 -8.65 -11.22 -2.70
N THR A 122 -8.25 -12.05 -1.74
CA THR A 122 -9.09 -13.10 -1.17
C THR A 122 -9.35 -12.89 0.31
N LEU A 123 -10.50 -13.36 0.78
CA LEU A 123 -10.83 -13.41 2.20
C LEU A 123 -9.77 -14.22 2.98
N GLU A 124 -9.29 -15.31 2.41
CA GLU A 124 -8.24 -16.15 3.02
C GLU A 124 -6.93 -15.39 3.18
N GLY A 125 -6.43 -14.74 2.12
CA GLY A 125 -5.19 -13.95 2.19
C GLY A 125 -5.28 -12.81 3.21
N MET A 126 -6.39 -12.08 3.21
CA MET A 126 -6.63 -11.01 4.19
C MET A 126 -6.75 -11.55 5.63
N SER A 127 -7.53 -12.62 5.84
CA SER A 127 -7.78 -13.18 7.18
C SER A 127 -6.52 -13.82 7.76
N SER A 128 -5.70 -14.46 6.93
CA SER A 128 -4.42 -15.04 7.32
C SER A 128 -3.45 -13.97 7.83
N ALA A 129 -3.34 -12.83 7.12
CA ALA A 129 -2.49 -11.72 7.55
C ALA A 129 -2.96 -11.08 8.88
N LEU A 130 -4.27 -10.93 9.06
CA LEU A 130 -4.87 -10.36 10.28
C LEU A 130 -4.80 -11.31 11.48
N SER A 131 -4.97 -12.61 11.25
CA SER A 131 -5.03 -13.64 12.31
C SER A 131 -3.69 -14.31 12.60
N SER A 132 -2.60 -13.76 12.04
CA SER A 132 -1.25 -14.26 12.27
C SER A 132 -0.91 -14.29 13.76
N LYS A 133 -0.26 -15.36 14.21
CA LYS A 133 0.15 -15.52 15.62
C LYS A 133 1.16 -14.46 16.05
N ASP A 134 2.00 -14.02 15.12
CA ASP A 134 3.01 -12.97 15.35
C ASP A 134 2.41 -11.57 15.17
N ARG A 135 1.07 -11.49 15.02
CA ARG A 135 0.32 -10.24 14.84
C ARG A 135 0.87 -9.43 13.66
N THR A 136 1.19 -10.08 12.53
CA THR A 136 1.79 -9.50 11.31
C THR A 136 1.25 -8.10 10.98
N CYS A 137 -0.07 -7.92 10.99
CA CYS A 137 -0.70 -6.63 10.80
C CYS A 137 -1.99 -6.52 11.62
N ASP A 138 -2.40 -5.29 11.87
CA ASP A 138 -3.68 -4.94 12.50
C ASP A 138 -4.73 -4.54 11.44
N MET A 139 -4.29 -4.19 10.23
CA MET A 139 -5.15 -3.74 9.14
C MET A 139 -4.60 -4.18 7.77
N VAL A 140 -5.50 -4.51 6.86
CA VAL A 140 -5.17 -4.79 5.46
C VAL A 140 -5.57 -3.62 4.57
N GLY A 141 -4.62 -3.10 3.79
CA GLY A 141 -4.84 -2.06 2.80
C GLY A 141 -5.23 -2.64 1.43
N LEU A 142 -6.37 -2.18 0.88
CA LEU A 142 -6.87 -2.56 -0.44
C LEU A 142 -6.88 -1.35 -1.39
N ALA A 143 -6.41 -1.56 -2.62
CA ALA A 143 -6.44 -0.54 -3.67
C ALA A 143 -7.06 -1.10 -4.95
N ARG A 144 -6.33 -1.96 -5.68
CA ARG A 144 -6.74 -2.49 -6.99
C ARG A 144 -8.14 -3.13 -7.01
N PRO A 145 -8.55 -3.98 -6.05
CA PRO A 145 -9.91 -4.52 -6.04
C PRO A 145 -10.99 -3.42 -5.99
N LEU A 146 -10.78 -2.37 -5.20
CA LEU A 146 -11.79 -1.33 -4.95
C LEU A 146 -12.02 -0.41 -6.15
N VAL A 147 -11.06 -0.36 -7.08
CA VAL A 147 -11.23 0.39 -8.35
C VAL A 147 -12.35 -0.24 -9.18
N PHE A 148 -12.41 -1.57 -9.25
CA PHE A 148 -13.32 -2.29 -10.14
C PHE A 148 -14.55 -2.85 -9.41
N GLU A 149 -14.45 -3.00 -8.10
CA GLU A 149 -15.49 -3.53 -7.23
C GLU A 149 -15.61 -2.65 -5.97
N PRO A 150 -16.27 -1.47 -6.07
CA PRO A 150 -16.37 -0.54 -4.93
C PRO A 150 -17.05 -1.14 -3.69
N HIS A 151 -17.90 -2.14 -3.90
CA HIS A 151 -18.59 -2.87 -2.83
C HIS A 151 -17.82 -4.11 -2.34
N PHE A 152 -16.60 -4.37 -2.82
CA PHE A 152 -15.87 -5.60 -2.52
C PHE A 152 -15.76 -5.89 -1.02
N VAL A 153 -15.43 -4.88 -0.20
CA VAL A 153 -15.34 -5.06 1.26
C VAL A 153 -16.69 -5.48 1.86
N ALA A 154 -17.77 -4.80 1.49
CA ALA A 154 -19.11 -5.13 1.99
C ALA A 154 -19.57 -6.51 1.51
N ASP A 155 -19.27 -6.87 0.26
CA ASP A 155 -19.59 -8.18 -0.32
C ASP A 155 -18.80 -9.31 0.36
N VAL A 156 -17.55 -9.06 0.77
CA VAL A 156 -16.75 -10.01 1.56
C VAL A 156 -17.32 -10.16 2.97
N LEU A 157 -17.59 -9.05 3.66
CA LEU A 157 -18.11 -9.06 5.04
C LEU A 157 -19.51 -9.69 5.14
N SER A 158 -20.34 -9.55 4.11
CA SER A 158 -21.66 -10.19 4.03
C SER A 158 -21.63 -11.64 3.56
N GLY A 159 -20.46 -12.15 3.15
CA GLY A 159 -20.31 -13.51 2.62
C GLY A 159 -20.78 -13.70 1.17
N LYS A 160 -21.17 -12.63 0.48
CA LYS A 160 -21.59 -12.65 -0.93
C LYS A 160 -20.46 -13.03 -1.88
N THR A 161 -19.22 -12.67 -1.55
CA THR A 161 -18.02 -13.15 -2.25
C THR A 161 -16.91 -13.47 -1.25
N LYS A 162 -15.95 -14.28 -1.68
CA LYS A 162 -14.71 -14.55 -0.92
C LYS A 162 -13.46 -14.04 -1.64
N GLN A 163 -13.60 -13.47 -2.84
CA GLN A 163 -12.48 -13.01 -3.63
C GLN A 163 -12.90 -11.92 -4.62
N ALA A 164 -11.94 -11.06 -4.95
CA ALA A 164 -12.09 -10.05 -6.00
C ALA A 164 -12.15 -10.73 -7.36
N LYS A 165 -12.86 -10.11 -8.31
CA LYS A 165 -12.89 -10.52 -9.71
C LYS A 165 -11.48 -10.50 -10.29
N ARG A 166 -11.19 -11.54 -11.07
CA ARG A 166 -10.02 -11.58 -11.92
C ARG A 166 -10.27 -10.65 -13.11
N LEU A 167 -9.34 -9.73 -13.34
CA LEU A 167 -9.34 -8.89 -14.54
C LEU A 167 -8.75 -9.70 -15.71
N ALA A 168 -9.25 -9.44 -16.91
CA ALA A 168 -8.76 -10.08 -18.14
C ALA A 168 -7.45 -9.49 -18.68
N PHE A 169 -6.75 -8.68 -17.88
CA PHE A 169 -5.45 -8.08 -18.20
C PHE A 169 -4.59 -7.96 -16.95
N ASP A 170 -3.28 -7.92 -17.15
CA ASP A 170 -2.34 -7.80 -16.05
C ASP A 170 -2.43 -6.45 -15.35
N SER A 171 -2.21 -6.49 -14.04
CA SER A 171 -2.57 -5.38 -13.15
C SER A 171 -1.58 -4.23 -13.27
N MET A 172 -1.76 -3.37 -14.28
CA MET A 172 -1.55 -1.91 -14.20
C MET A 172 -1.70 -1.33 -15.59
N LEU A 173 -2.91 -0.88 -15.89
CA LEU A 173 -3.07 0.29 -16.74
C LEU A 173 -3.62 1.36 -15.81
N LEU A 174 -2.72 2.14 -15.21
CA LEU A 174 -3.10 3.34 -14.44
C LEU A 174 -4.13 4.20 -15.21
N PRO A 175 -4.03 4.34 -16.55
CA PRO A 175 -5.08 4.96 -17.35
C PRO A 175 -6.46 4.27 -17.28
N VAL A 176 -6.52 2.93 -17.28
CA VAL A 176 -7.78 2.17 -17.12
C VAL A 176 -8.36 2.40 -15.73
N ALA A 177 -7.53 2.37 -14.68
CA ALA A 177 -7.99 2.65 -13.33
C ALA A 177 -8.57 4.07 -13.20
N TYR A 178 -7.88 5.07 -13.77
CA TYR A 178 -8.38 6.45 -13.83
C TYR A 178 -9.72 6.54 -14.56
N HIS A 179 -9.84 5.89 -15.72
CA HIS A 179 -11.08 5.87 -16.48
C HIS A 179 -12.25 5.28 -15.69
N VAL A 180 -12.04 4.13 -15.05
CA VAL A 180 -13.07 3.49 -14.22
C VAL A 180 -13.48 4.38 -13.04
N LEU A 181 -12.52 4.98 -12.34
CA LEU A 181 -12.82 5.93 -11.26
C LEU A 181 -13.61 7.15 -11.76
N ALA A 182 -13.31 7.65 -12.96
CA ALA A 182 -14.06 8.75 -13.57
C ALA A 182 -15.50 8.34 -13.92
N LEU A 183 -15.72 7.10 -14.41
CA LEU A 183 -17.08 6.56 -14.63
C LEU A 183 -17.87 6.49 -13.32
N ILE A 184 -17.25 5.95 -12.27
CA ILE A 184 -17.87 5.86 -10.92
C ILE A 184 -18.23 7.26 -10.41
N GLY A 185 -17.30 8.22 -10.50
CA GLY A 185 -17.53 9.60 -10.07
C GLY A 185 -18.65 10.31 -10.83
N ARG A 186 -18.95 9.87 -12.06
CA ARG A 186 -20.05 10.35 -12.90
C ARG A 186 -21.32 9.51 -12.80
N GLN A 187 -21.36 8.52 -11.89
CA GLN A 187 -22.46 7.57 -11.73
C GLN A 187 -22.79 6.79 -13.03
N GLN A 188 -21.77 6.52 -13.85
CA GLN A 188 -21.89 5.74 -15.08
C GLN A 188 -21.61 4.26 -14.83
N ALA A 189 -22.14 3.40 -15.69
CA ALA A 189 -21.91 1.97 -15.60
C ALA A 189 -20.41 1.64 -15.74
N VAL A 190 -19.90 0.83 -14.81
CA VAL A 190 -18.53 0.33 -14.89
C VAL A 190 -18.49 -0.90 -15.83
N PRO A 191 -17.62 -0.91 -16.84
CA PRO A 191 -17.49 -2.03 -17.77
C PRO A 191 -17.04 -3.31 -17.06
N ASN A 192 -17.51 -4.46 -17.54
CA ASN A 192 -17.10 -5.76 -17.01
C ASN A 192 -15.69 -6.12 -17.48
N LEU A 193 -14.68 -5.66 -16.76
CA LEU A 193 -13.26 -5.90 -17.09
C LEU A 193 -12.78 -7.32 -16.77
N GLY A 194 -13.66 -8.21 -16.29
CA GLY A 194 -13.44 -9.65 -16.29
C GLY A 194 -13.72 -10.31 -17.64
N ASP A 195 -14.46 -9.64 -18.54
CA ASP A 195 -14.67 -10.09 -19.92
C ASP A 195 -13.48 -9.67 -20.81
N GLU A 196 -12.91 -10.63 -21.55
CA GLU A 196 -11.72 -10.39 -22.36
C GLU A 196 -11.95 -9.38 -23.49
N SER A 197 -13.12 -9.42 -24.14
CA SER A 197 -13.42 -8.55 -25.27
C SER A 197 -13.55 -7.10 -24.82
N THR A 198 -14.31 -6.88 -23.76
CA THR A 198 -14.53 -5.58 -23.12
C THR A 198 -13.21 -5.02 -22.58
N ALA A 199 -12.40 -5.87 -21.93
CA ALA A 199 -11.09 -5.47 -21.44
C ALA A 199 -10.19 -5.02 -22.60
N LYS A 200 -10.04 -5.82 -23.66
CA LYS A 200 -9.20 -5.48 -24.82
C LYS A 200 -9.62 -4.17 -25.47
N GLU A 201 -10.92 -3.98 -25.67
CA GLU A 201 -11.47 -2.75 -26.26
C GLU A 201 -11.12 -1.51 -25.41
N ILE A 202 -11.33 -1.57 -24.11
CA ILE A 202 -11.04 -0.45 -23.20
C ILE A 202 -9.55 -0.14 -23.14
N VAL A 203 -8.71 -1.18 -23.07
CA VAL A 203 -7.27 -1.00 -23.10
C VAL A 203 -6.83 -0.31 -24.39
N GLN A 204 -7.33 -0.76 -25.54
CA GLN A 204 -7.01 -0.14 -26.84
C GLN A 204 -7.49 1.30 -26.92
N LEU A 205 -8.73 1.59 -26.52
CA LEU A 205 -9.31 2.94 -26.55
C LEU A 205 -8.52 3.93 -25.69
N ILE A 206 -8.01 3.47 -24.54
CA ILE A 206 -7.29 4.31 -23.60
C ILE A 206 -5.83 4.51 -24.03
N LEU A 207 -5.19 3.48 -24.59
CA LEU A 207 -3.79 3.57 -25.06
C LEU A 207 -3.64 4.25 -26.43
N ALA A 208 -4.73 4.38 -27.20
CA ALA A 208 -4.72 5.08 -28.48
C ALA A 208 -4.78 6.62 -28.36
N ARG A 209 -4.83 7.16 -27.13
CA ARG A 209 -4.87 8.60 -26.82
C ARG A 209 -3.54 9.08 -26.25
#